data_AF-A0A562PLW9-F1
#
_entry.id   AF-A0A562PLW9-F1
#
_cell.length_a   1.000
_cell.length_b   1.000
_cell.length_c   1.000
_cell.angle_alpha   90.00
_cell.angle_beta   90.00
_cell.angle_gamma   90.00
#
_symmetry.space_group_name_H-M   'P 1'
#
loop_
_entity.id
_entity.type
_entity.pdbx_description
1 polymer ?
#
loop_
_entity_poly.entity_id
_entity_poly.type
_entity_poly.pdbx_seq_one_letter_code
_entity_poly.pdbx_strand_id
1 'polypeptide(L)' 'MPARGSTHYKSKLTEDDVRSIRELYEWRQAEIDRINSVASLRALAEKFDVTPKGIERIVYDQTWRHV' A
#
# COMPACT_ATOMS: atom_id res chain seq x y z
N MET A 1 -10.54 -33.79 2.08
CA MET A 1 -10.48 -32.51 1.34
C MET A 1 -10.96 -31.41 2.28
N PRO A 2 -10.29 -30.25 2.38
CA PRO A 2 -10.79 -29.15 3.20
C PRO A 2 -12.18 -28.71 2.68
N ALA A 3 -13.11 -28.47 3.59
CA ALA A 3 -14.45 -28.02 3.24
C ALA A 3 -14.38 -26.65 2.53
N ARG A 4 -15.26 -26.41 1.54
CA ARG A 4 -15.31 -25.11 0.85
C ARG A 4 -15.72 -24.03 1.86
N GLY A 5 -15.00 -22.91 1.88
CA GLY A 5 -15.29 -21.81 2.81
C GLY A 5 -16.70 -21.24 2.65
N SER A 6 -17.22 -21.27 1.42
CA SER A 6 -18.59 -20.86 1.06
C SER A 6 -19.69 -21.71 1.71
N THR A 7 -19.39 -22.97 2.09
CA THR A 7 -20.38 -23.89 2.70
C THR A 7 -20.70 -23.56 4.15
N HIS A 8 -19.94 -22.67 4.79
CA HIS A 8 -20.21 -22.26 6.15
C HIS A 8 -21.45 -21.36 6.18
N TYR A 9 -22.42 -21.65 7.06
CA TYR A 9 -23.70 -20.93 7.13
C TYR A 9 -23.60 -19.43 7.41
N LYS A 10 -22.45 -18.96 7.92
CA LYS A 10 -22.14 -17.53 8.11
C LYS A 10 -21.24 -16.94 7.03
N SER A 11 -20.81 -17.73 6.04
CA SER A 11 -19.97 -17.20 4.97
C SER A 11 -20.77 -16.19 4.17
N LYS A 12 -20.23 -14.98 4.04
CA LYS A 12 -20.75 -13.94 3.16
C LYS A 12 -20.03 -13.90 1.81
N LEU A 13 -18.98 -14.72 1.66
CA LEU A 13 -18.10 -14.70 0.51
C LEU A 13 -18.25 -16.00 -0.27
N THR A 14 -18.35 -15.86 -1.57
CA THR A 14 -18.20 -16.91 -2.56
C THR A 14 -16.72 -17.11 -2.91
N GLU A 15 -16.39 -18.21 -3.57
CA GLU A 15 -15.06 -18.44 -4.12
C GLU A 15 -14.65 -17.35 -5.13
N ASP A 16 -15.61 -16.80 -5.87
CA ASP A 16 -15.38 -15.72 -6.84
C ASP A 16 -15.02 -14.41 -6.15
N ASP A 17 -15.68 -14.11 -5.03
CA ASP A 17 -15.32 -12.97 -4.18
C ASP A 17 -13.90 -13.12 -3.65
N VAL A 18 -13.55 -14.32 -3.16
CA VAL A 18 -12.20 -14.60 -2.64
C VAL A 18 -11.14 -14.45 -3.74
N ARG A 19 -11.42 -14.90 -4.97
CA ARG A 19 -10.54 -14.70 -6.11
C ARG A 19 -10.36 -13.22 -6.43
N SER A 20 -11.47 -12.49 -6.53
CA SER A 20 -11.47 -11.05 -6.81
C SER A 20 -10.70 -10.26 -5.75
N ILE A 21 -10.87 -10.60 -4.46
CA ILE A 21 -10.12 -9.98 -3.36
C ILE A 21 -8.61 -10.20 -3.52
N ARG A 22 -8.18 -11.40 -3.91
CA ARG A 22 -6.76 -11.71 -4.10
C ARG A 22 -6.17 -10.94 -5.28
N GLU A 23 -6.87 -10.92 -6.41
CA GLU A 23 -6.45 -10.16 -7.60
C GLU A 23 -6.32 -8.66 -7.30
N LEU A 24 -7.31 -8.09 -6.60
CA LEU A 24 -7.26 -6.68 -6.17
C LEU A 24 -6.11 -6.41 -5.20
N TYR A 25 -5.83 -7.35 -4.29
CA TYR A 25 -4.73 -7.21 -3.34
C TYR A 25 -3.37 -7.27 -4.04
N GLU A 26 -3.19 -8.20 -4.98
CA GLU A 26 -1.98 -8.32 -5.79
C GLU A 26 -1.75 -7.05 -6.63
N TRP A 27 -2.80 -6.55 -7.30
CA TRP A 27 -2.74 -5.28 -8.02
C TRP A 27 -2.34 -4.11 -7.11
N ARG A 28 -2.98 -4.00 -5.94
CA ARG A 28 -2.66 -2.95 -4.95
C ARG A 28 -1.20 -3.04 -4.52
N GLN A 29 -0.69 -4.25 -4.28
CA GLN A 29 0.70 -4.45 -3.86
C GLN A 29 1.68 -4.00 -4.95
N ALA A 30 1.41 -4.38 -6.21
CA ALA A 30 2.23 -3.95 -7.35
C ALA A 30 2.25 -2.42 -7.51
N GLU A 31 1.12 -1.75 -7.27
CA GLU A 31 1.04 -0.28 -7.31
C GLU A 31 1.85 0.36 -6.18
N ILE A 32 1.75 -0.17 -4.96
CA ILE A 32 2.54 0.30 -3.81
C ILE A 32 4.03 0.15 -4.10
N ASP A 33 4.44 -0.98 -4.66
CA ASP A 33 5.86 -1.23 -4.98
C ASP A 33 6.35 -0.27 -6.07
N ARG A 34 5.52 -0.01 -7.09
CA ARG A 34 5.81 1.01 -8.12
C ARG A 34 5.95 2.40 -7.49
N ILE A 35 5.00 2.83 -6.66
CA ILE A 35 5.05 4.12 -5.99
C ILE A 35 6.30 4.22 -5.11
N ASN A 36 6.60 3.20 -4.32
CA ASN A 36 7.77 3.20 -3.44
C ASN A 36 9.10 3.25 -4.23
N SER A 37 9.14 2.70 -5.44
CA SER A 37 10.33 2.78 -6.29
C SER A 37 10.64 4.21 -6.74
N VAL A 38 9.64 5.08 -6.86
CA VAL A 38 9.81 6.46 -7.38
C VAL A 38 9.61 7.56 -6.34
N ALA A 39 8.81 7.29 -5.30
CA ALA A 39 8.30 8.29 -4.37
C ALA A 39 8.37 7.82 -2.90
N SER A 40 9.20 6.81 -2.59
CA SER A 40 9.56 6.55 -1.19
C SER A 40 10.29 7.74 -0.57
N LEU A 41 10.26 7.85 0.76
CA LEU A 41 11.03 8.88 1.49
C LEU A 41 12.51 8.90 1.09
N ARG A 42 13.08 7.72 0.79
CA ARG A 42 14.46 7.59 0.31
C ARG A 42 14.64 8.09 -1.12
N ALA A 43 13.76 7.71 -2.03
CA ALA A 43 13.82 8.19 -3.42
C ALA A 43 13.66 9.72 -3.50
N LEU A 44 12.75 10.29 -2.69
CA LEU A 44 12.58 11.73 -2.58
C LEU A 44 13.82 12.39 -1.96
N ALA A 45 14.38 11.83 -0.90
CA ALA A 45 15.59 12.35 -0.27
C ALA A 45 16.77 12.42 -1.26
N GLU A 46 16.97 11.36 -2.05
CA GLU A 46 17.99 11.32 -3.10
C GLU A 46 17.72 12.35 -4.21
N LYS A 47 16.47 12.45 -4.68
CA LYS A 47 16.08 13.42 -5.72
C LYS A 47 16.32 14.87 -5.31
N PHE A 48 16.12 15.20 -4.03
CA PHE A 48 16.24 16.56 -3.51
C PHE A 48 17.57 16.82 -2.80
N ASP A 49 18.49 15.85 -2.77
CA ASP A 49 19.77 15.92 -2.07
C ASP A 49 19.64 16.35 -0.60
N VAL A 50 18.68 15.73 0.11
CA VAL A 50 18.43 15.98 1.54
C VAL A 50 18.33 14.68 2.32
N THR A 51 18.26 14.77 3.65
CA THR A 51 18.07 13.58 4.49
C THR A 51 16.62 13.06 4.42
N PRO A 52 16.40 11.72 4.52
CA PRO A 52 15.05 11.15 4.62
C PRO A 52 14.22 11.73 5.78
N LYS A 53 14.89 12.08 6.89
CA LYS A 53 14.25 12.72 8.05
C LYS A 53 13.73 14.13 7.72
N GLY A 54 14.43 14.85 6.84
CA GLY A 54 13.97 16.14 6.32
C GLY A 54 12.69 16.00 5.51
N ILE A 55 12.65 15.05 4.58
CA ILE A 55 11.44 14.73 3.81
C ILE A 55 10.29 14.30 4.73
N GLU A 56 10.53 13.40 5.69
CA GLU A 56 9.53 12.94 6.66
C GLU A 56 8.89 14.12 7.43
N ARG A 57 9.72 15.07 7.87
CA ARG A 57 9.25 16.27 8.59
C ARG A 57 8.41 17.21 7.72
N ILE A 58 8.74 17.31 6.43
CA ILE A 58 7.94 18.09 5.47
C ILE A 58 6.60 17.39 5.22
N VAL A 59 6.61 16.08 4.95
CA VAL A 59 5.41 15.28 4.66
C VAL A 59 4.42 15.25 5.83
N TYR A 60 4.90 15.26 7.07
CA TYR A 60 4.05 15.27 8.27
C TYR A 60 3.82 16.67 8.86
N ASP A 61 4.00 17.74 8.08
CA ASP A 61 3.78 19.14 8.50
C ASP A 61 4.52 19.56 9.79
N GLN A 62 5.63 18.91 10.09
CA GLN A 62 6.44 19.24 11.26
C GLN A 62 7.31 20.47 11.02
N THR A 63 7.65 20.73 9.76
CA THR A 63 8.43 21.88 9.26
C THR A 63 7.74 22.50 8.05
N TRP A 64 8.17 23.69 7.60
CA TRP A 64 7.60 24.35 6.41
C TRP A 64 6.07 24.58 6.46
N ARG A 65 5.50 24.74 7.67
CA ARG A 65 4.04 24.86 7.93
C ARG A 65 3.30 26.03 7.26
N HIS A 66 4.03 26.92 6.59
CA HIS A 66 3.47 28.08 5.91
C HIS A 66 3.22 27.82 4.42
N VAL A 67 3.68 26.68 3.90
CA VAL A 67 3.35 26.15 2.58
C VAL A 67 2.07 25.33 2.71
#